data_AF-A0A527H6J8-F1
#
_entry.id   AF-A0A527H6J8-F1
#
_cell.length_a   1.000
_cell.length_b   1.000
_cell.length_c   1.000
_cell.angle_alpha   90.00
_cell.angle_beta   90.00
_cell.angle_gamma   90.00
#
_symmetry.space_group_name_H-M   'P 1'
#
loop_
_entity.id
_entity.type
_entity.pdbx_description
1 polymer ?
#
loop_
_entity_poly.entity_id
_entity_poly.type
_entity_poly.pdbx_seq_one_letter_code
_entity_poly.pdbx_strand_id
1 'polypeptide(L)' 'MLPRHPHRSEDCRAISEILQRVGDKWTVLVVGKLGDGPLRFNELRAAVGGISQKMLTTTLRG' A
#
# COMPACT_ATOMS: atom_id res chain seq x y z
N MET A 1 8.68 -33.03 13.40
CA MET A 1 9.41 -31.75 13.44
C MET A 1 8.48 -30.69 14.02
N LEU A 2 8.74 -30.19 15.23
CA LEU A 2 7.96 -29.06 15.76
C LEU A 2 8.46 -27.75 15.11
N PRO A 3 7.57 -26.79 14.79
CA PRO A 3 7.98 -25.45 14.36
C PRO A 3 8.86 -24.83 15.45
N ARG A 4 10.08 -24.38 15.08
CA ARG A 4 11.09 -23.86 16.01
C ARG A 4 10.80 -22.47 16.60
N HIS A 5 9.66 -21.86 16.28
CA HIS A 5 9.25 -20.59 16.85
C HIS A 5 7.74 -20.59 17.10
N PRO A 6 7.26 -20.27 18.32
CA PRO A 6 5.87 -19.96 18.52
C PRO A 6 5.64 -18.60 17.85
N HIS A 7 5.20 -18.58 16.60
CA HIS A 7 4.64 -17.37 16.01
C HIS A 7 3.45 -16.96 16.89
N ARG A 8 3.60 -15.90 17.69
CA ARG A 8 2.45 -15.30 18.36
C ARG A 8 1.48 -14.90 17.26
N SER A 9 0.26 -15.44 17.28
CA SER A 9 -0.73 -15.19 16.23
C SER A 9 -1.06 -13.70 16.06
N GLU A 10 -0.81 -12.90 17.10
CA GLU A 10 -0.93 -11.44 17.11
C GLU A 10 0.05 -10.76 16.13
N ASP A 11 1.31 -11.20 16.07
CA ASP A 11 2.31 -10.64 15.16
C ASP A 11 1.92 -10.92 13.69
N CYS A 12 1.43 -12.12 13.42
CA CYS A 12 0.92 -12.48 12.10
C CYS A 12 -0.31 -11.67 11.70
N ARG A 13 -1.17 -11.30 12.67
CA ARG A 13 -2.37 -10.48 12.42
C ARG A 13 -1.99 -9.04 12.10
N ALA A 14 -1.09 -8.43 12.90
CA ALA A 14 -0.58 -7.08 12.65
C ALA A 14 0.10 -6.97 11.27
N ILE A 15 0.95 -7.94 10.92
CA ILE A 15 1.60 -8.00 9.60
C ILE A 15 0.56 -8.20 8.50
N SER A 16 -0.45 -9.05 8.69
CA SER A 16 -1.52 -9.26 7.70
C SER A 16 -2.35 -8.00 7.45
N GLU A 17 -2.66 -7.23 8.48
CA GLU A 17 -3.39 -5.96 8.34
C GLU A 17 -2.56 -4.90 7.60
N ILE A 18 -1.27 -4.81 7.89
CA ILE A 18 -0.34 -3.96 7.14
C ILE A 18 -0.26 -4.43 5.69
N LEU A 19 -0.11 -5.74 5.44
CA LEU A 19 -0.08 -6.30 4.10
C LEU A 19 -1.41 -6.16 3.35
N GLN A 20 -2.56 -6.08 4.02
CA GLN A 20 -3.83 -5.77 3.36
C GLN A 20 -3.92 -4.29 2.96
N ARG A 21 -3.40 -3.37 3.78
CA ARG A 21 -3.34 -1.93 3.47
C ARG A 21 -2.29 -1.61 2.39
N VAL A 22 -1.11 -2.21 2.49
CA VAL A 22 0.01 -2.03 1.56
C VAL A 22 -0.16 -2.89 0.31
N GLY A 23 -0.85 -4.03 0.40
CA GLY A 23 -1.09 -4.97 -0.71
C GLY A 23 -2.17 -4.55 -1.70
N ASP A 24 -2.83 -3.41 -1.48
CA ASP A 24 -3.47 -2.68 -2.56
C ASP A 24 -2.40 -2.33 -3.60
N LYS A 25 -2.54 -2.87 -4.82
CA LYS A 25 -1.71 -2.60 -6.00
C LYS A 25 -1.31 -1.12 -6.11
N TRP A 26 -2.23 -0.22 -5.78
CA TRP A 26 -2.03 1.20 -5.93
C TRP A 26 -1.26 1.83 -4.78
N THR A 27 -1.39 1.36 -3.54
CA THR A 27 -0.68 1.92 -2.38
C THR A 27 0.83 1.91 -2.61
N VAL A 28 1.40 0.78 -3.05
CA VAL A 28 2.84 0.68 -3.32
C VAL A 28 3.28 1.63 -4.44
N LEU A 29 2.49 1.73 -5.52
CA LEU A 29 2.81 2.60 -6.65
C LEU A 29 2.71 4.08 -6.28
N VAL A 30 1.68 4.46 -5.52
CA VAL A 30 1.46 5.84 -5.05
C VAL A 30 2.56 6.26 -4.09
N VAL A 31 2.87 5.45 -3.08
CA VAL A 31 3.95 5.72 -2.12
C VAL A 31 5.30 5.78 -2.84
N GLY A 32 5.57 4.86 -3.76
CA GLY A 32 6.79 4.87 -4.56
C GLY A 32 6.97 6.18 -5.33
N LYS A 33 5.91 6.71 -5.96
CA LYS A 33 5.97 7.99 -6.70
C LYS A 33 6.09 9.21 -5.78
N LEU A 34 5.48 9.20 -4.61
CA LEU A 34 5.59 10.29 -3.64
C LEU A 34 6.92 10.29 -2.88
N GLY A 35 7.65 9.16 -2.87
CA GLY A 35 9.01 9.07 -2.34
C GLY A 35 10.02 9.96 -3.08
N ASP A 36 9.78 10.23 -4.36
CA ASP A 36 10.60 11.13 -5.19
C ASP A 36 10.31 12.63 -4.93
N GLY A 37 9.22 12.94 -4.22
CA GLY A 37 8.78 14.29 -3.91
C GLY A 37 7.26 14.47 -4.02
N PRO A 38 6.74 15.63 -3.59
CA PRO A 38 5.31 15.92 -3.66
C PRO A 38 4.85 16.09 -5.12
N LEU A 39 3.71 15.47 -5.45
CA LEU A 39 3.08 15.56 -6.77
C LEU A 39 1.64 16.07 -6.63
N ARG A 40 1.18 16.87 -7.60
CA ARG A 40 -0.25 17.23 -7.68
C ARG A 40 -1.05 16.00 -8.05
N PHE A 41 -2.35 16.00 -7.72
CA PHE A 41 -3.23 14.86 -7.96
C PHE A 41 -3.20 14.32 -9.40
N ASN A 42 -3.27 15.20 -10.40
CA ASN A 42 -3.26 14.78 -11.80
C ASN A 42 -1.88 14.32 -12.27
N GLU A 43 -0.80 14.89 -11.74
CA GLU A 43 0.58 14.47 -12.02
C GLU A 43 0.82 13.07 -11.47
N LEU A 44 0.40 12.84 -10.22
CA LEU A 44 0.46 11.52 -9.57
C LEU A 44 -0.38 10.49 -10.32
N ARG A 45 -1.60 10.83 -10.74
CA ARG A 45 -2.46 9.95 -11.54
C ARG A 45 -1.80 9.54 -12.85
N ALA A 46 -1.19 10.49 -13.55
CA ALA A 46 -0.48 10.24 -14.80
C ALA A 46 0.79 9.39 -14.57
N ALA A 47 1.55 9.69 -13.51
CA ALA A 47 2.78 8.98 -13.17
C ALA A 47 2.55 7.53 -12.71
N VAL A 48 1.44 7.27 -12.02
CA VAL A 48 1.05 5.90 -11.61
C VAL A 48 0.52 5.10 -12.80
N GLY A 49 -0.27 5.73 -13.68
CA GLY A 49 -0.80 5.10 -14.90
C GLY A 49 -1.86 4.02 -14.63
N GLY A 50 -2.96 4.05 -15.39
CA GLY A 50 -4.02 3.03 -15.30
C GLY A 50 -4.86 3.04 -13.99
N ILE A 51 -4.52 3.88 -13.02
CA ILE A 51 -5.34 4.10 -11.82
C ILE A 51 -6.53 5.01 -12.16
N SER A 52 -7.72 4.62 -11.72
CA SER A 52 -8.90 5.50 -11.85
C SER A 52 -8.81 6.64 -10.84
N GLN A 53 -9.46 7.77 -11.13
CA GLN A 53 -9.54 8.90 -10.20
C GLN A 53 -10.14 8.48 -8.85
N LYS A 54 -11.22 7.68 -8.87
CA LYS A 54 -11.85 7.18 -7.65
C LYS A 54 -10.88 6.35 -6.83
N MET A 55 -10.16 5.42 -7.46
CA MET A 55 -9.17 4.60 -6.77
C MET A 55 -8.03 5.43 -6.20
N LEU A 56 -7.46 6.35 -6.98
CA LEU A 56 -6.41 7.24 -6.48
C LEU A 56 -6.88 8.03 -5.25
N THR A 57 -8.13 8.52 -5.29
CA THR A 57 -8.67 9.28 -4.15
C THR A 57 -8.92 8.39 -2.93
N THR A 58 -9.33 7.13 -3.13
CA THR A 58 -9.46 6.16 -2.03
C THR A 58 -8.09 5.81 -1.45
N THR A 59 -7.10 5.52 -2.28
CA THR A 59 -5.73 5.20 -1.84
C THR A 59 -5.08 6.36 -1.08
N LEU A 60 -5.29 7.61 -1.49
CA LEU A 60 -4.78 8.80 -0.78
C LEU A 60 -5.53 9.12 0.53
N ARG A 61 -6.73 8.58 0.72
CA ARG A 61 -7.55 8.74 1.93
C ARG A 61 -7.49 7.54 2.87
N GLY A 62 -6.73 6.49 2.49
CA GLY A 62 -6.60 5.24 3.23
C GLY A 62 -6.10 5.43 4.66
#